data_AF-A0A7K0ZKW9-F1
#
_entry.id   AF-A0A7K0ZKW9-F1
#
_cell.length_a   1.000
_cell.length_b   1.000
_cell.length_c   1.000
_cell.angle_alpha   90.00
_cell.angle_beta   90.00
_cell.angle_gamma   90.00
#
_symmetry.space_group_name_H-M   'P 1'
#
loop_
_entity.id
_entity.type
_entity.pdbx_description
1 polymer ?
#
loop_
_entity_poly.entity_id
_entity_poly.type
_entity_poly.pdbx_seq_one_letter_code
_entity_poly.pdbx_strand_id
1 'polypeptide(L)'
;MSEWFYEDDECWIAECESCSVPMVVWREHNAFPDEDVKTRLHERLAEIVSEFFTFEMRIDDDMRTIPDHYHAHARPKKGFFGHGMRKPT
;
A
#
# COMPACT_ATOMS: atom_id res chain seq x y z
N MET A 1 8.46 -0.19 -14.65
CA MET A 1 8.80 0.57 -13.43
C MET A 1 7.50 0.82 -12.73
N SER A 2 7.35 0.30 -11.51
CA SER A 2 6.26 0.69 -10.64
C SER A 2 6.33 2.19 -10.34
N GLU A 3 5.18 2.84 -10.27
CA GLU A 3 5.12 4.24 -9.86
C GLU A 3 5.44 4.35 -8.37
N TRP A 4 6.28 5.31 -8.02
CA TRP A 4 6.59 5.69 -6.65
C TRP A 4 5.76 6.92 -6.25
N PHE A 5 5.04 6.81 -5.13
CA PHE A 5 4.18 7.87 -4.63
C PHE A 5 4.79 8.60 -3.42
N TYR A 6 5.49 7.86 -2.56
CA TYR A 6 5.98 8.40 -1.30
C TYR A 6 7.16 7.59 -0.76
N GLU A 7 8.05 8.27 -0.04
CA GLU A 7 9.17 7.67 0.68
C GLU A 7 9.60 8.60 1.82
N ASP A 8 9.73 8.06 3.04
CA ASP A 8 10.27 8.76 4.22
C ASP A 8 11.19 7.83 5.02
N ASP A 9 11.45 8.10 6.30
CA ASP A 9 12.32 7.25 7.14
C ASP A 9 11.62 5.99 7.68
N GLU A 10 10.29 5.88 7.62
CA GLU A 10 9.52 4.74 8.14
C GLU A 10 9.07 3.80 7.02
N CYS A 11 8.68 4.32 5.86
CA CYS A 11 8.09 3.53 4.78
C CYS A 11 8.32 4.10 3.38
N TRP A 12 7.93 3.30 2.38
CA TRP A 12 7.71 3.78 1.02
C TRP A 12 6.40 3.24 0.48
N ILE A 13 5.80 3.99 -0.44
CA ILE A 13 4.52 3.66 -1.08
C ILE A 13 4.70 3.69 -2.59
N ALA A 14 4.41 2.57 -3.23
CA ALA A 14 4.50 2.39 -4.67
C ALA A 14 3.36 1.52 -5.19
N GLU A 15 3.18 1.49 -6.51
CA GLU A 15 2.26 0.55 -7.14
C GLU A 15 2.86 -0.86 -7.16
N CYS A 16 2.15 -1.85 -6.60
CA CYS A 16 2.57 -3.25 -6.65
C CYS A 16 2.48 -3.77 -8.09
N GLU A 17 3.59 -4.29 -8.63
CA GLU A 17 3.65 -4.77 -10.02
C GLU A 17 2.75 -5.99 -10.28
N SER A 18 2.47 -6.80 -9.26
CA SER A 18 1.64 -8.01 -9.41
C SER A 18 0.15 -7.74 -9.22
N CYS A 19 -0.21 -6.78 -8.37
CA CYS A 19 -1.61 -6.49 -8.02
C CYS A 19 -2.16 -5.24 -8.71
N SER A 20 -1.29 -4.36 -9.20
CA SER A 20 -1.64 -3.06 -9.80
C SER A 20 -2.46 -2.18 -8.84
N VAL A 21 -2.08 -2.19 -7.56
CA VAL A 21 -2.66 -1.38 -6.48
C VAL A 21 -1.55 -0.77 -5.63
N PRO A 22 -1.79 0.37 -4.95
CA PRO A 22 -0.80 0.95 -4.05
C PRO A 22 -0.53 0.01 -2.87
N MET A 23 0.75 -0.13 -2.53
CA MET A 23 1.21 -0.85 -1.35
C MET A 23 2.13 0.03 -0.52
N VAL A 24 2.00 -0.07 0.80
CA VAL A 24 2.99 0.47 1.75
C VAL A 24 3.93 -0.64 2.14
N VAL A 25 5.22 -0.34 2.16
CA VAL A 25 6.26 -1.26 2.62
C VAL A 25 7.01 -0.60 3.77
N TRP A 26 7.07 -1.29 4.90
CA TRP A 26 7.81 -0.82 6.06
C TRP A 26 9.30 -0.91 5.80
N ARG A 27 10.11 0.05 6.24
CA ARG A 27 11.56 -0.02 6.02
C ARG A 27 12.29 -1.01 6.89
N GLU A 28 11.77 -1.29 8.08
CA GLU A 28 12.39 -2.31 8.93
C GLU A 28 12.18 -3.68 8.28
N HIS A 29 13.27 -4.44 8.13
CA HIS A 29 13.25 -5.80 7.58
C HIS A 29 12.71 -6.80 8.62
N ASN A 30 11.43 -6.65 8.93
CA ASN A 30 10.69 -7.47 9.87
C ASN A 30 9.24 -7.63 9.39
N ALA A 31 8.64 -8.78 9.67
CA ALA A 31 7.26 -9.12 9.33
C ALA A 31 6.24 -8.67 10.39
N PHE A 32 6.69 -8.30 11.58
CA PHE A 32 5.85 -8.10 12.77
C PHE A 32 5.99 -6.69 13.36
N PRO A 33 5.58 -5.62 12.63
CA PRO A 33 5.45 -4.30 13.23
C PRO A 33 4.45 -4.34 14.40
N ASP A 34 4.70 -3.50 15.40
CA ASP A 34 3.68 -3.25 16.43
C ASP A 34 2.46 -2.53 15.84
N GLU A 35 1.38 -2.46 16.61
CA GLU A 35 0.11 -1.90 16.15
C GLU A 35 0.18 -0.40 15.89
N ASP A 36 1.06 0.34 16.59
CA ASP A 36 1.25 1.77 16.36
C ASP A 36 1.96 2.03 15.02
N VAL A 37 2.98 1.23 14.71
CA VAL A 37 3.65 1.24 13.41
C VAL A 37 2.65 0.89 12.31
N LYS A 38 1.88 -0.21 12.45
CA LYS A 38 0.86 -0.57 11.45
C LYS A 38 -0.13 0.55 11.20
N THR A 39 -0.61 1.20 12.26
CA THR A 39 -1.55 2.32 12.17
C THR A 39 -0.96 3.46 11.33
N ARG A 40 0.28 3.89 11.62
CA ARG A 40 0.94 4.95 10.83
C ARG A 40 1.17 4.56 9.38
N LEU A 41 1.59 3.33 9.12
CA LEU A 41 1.77 2.81 7.75
C LEU A 41 0.46 2.82 6.97
N HIS A 42 -0.65 2.40 7.60
CA HIS A 42 -1.97 2.38 6.97
C HIS A 42 -2.53 3.78 6.75
N GLU A 43 -2.27 4.72 7.65
CA GLU A 43 -2.62 6.14 7.50
C GLU A 43 -1.88 6.77 6.32
N ARG A 44 -0.55 6.57 6.20
CA ARG A 44 0.21 7.05 5.04
C ARG A 44 -0.32 6.46 3.73
N LEU A 45 -0.64 5.16 3.72
CA LEU A 45 -1.25 4.51 2.56
C LEU A 45 -2.63 5.11 2.22
N ALA A 46 -3.45 5.42 3.23
CA ALA A 46 -4.75 6.05 3.04
C ALA A 46 -4.64 7.43 2.38
N GLU A 47 -3.66 8.23 2.79
CA GLU A 47 -3.39 9.55 2.22
C GLU A 47 -3.06 9.44 0.73
N ILE A 48 -2.15 8.54 0.35
CA ILE A 48 -1.79 8.31 -1.06
C ILE A 48 -2.97 7.79 -1.88
N VAL A 49 -3.77 6.85 -1.34
CA VAL A 49 -4.98 6.39 -2.02
C VAL A 49 -5.96 7.56 -2.23
N SER A 50 -6.17 8.36 -1.19
CA SER A 50 -7.07 9.52 -1.25
C SER A 50 -6.61 10.54 -2.27
N GLU A 51 -5.30 10.73 -2.44
CA GLU A 51 -4.74 11.69 -3.40
C GLU A 51 -4.82 11.15 -4.84
N PHE A 52 -4.35 9.93 -5.10
CA PHE A 52 -4.07 9.44 -6.47
C PHE A 52 -5.09 8.47 -7.05
N PHE A 53 -6.02 7.92 -6.26
CA PHE A 53 -6.91 6.85 -6.69
C PHE A 53 -8.40 7.18 -6.50
N THR A 54 -9.27 6.47 -7.22
CA THR A 54 -10.72 6.73 -7.28
C THR A 54 -11.56 5.83 -6.39
N PHE A 55 -10.94 4.92 -5.63
CA PHE A 55 -11.65 3.91 -4.83
C PHE A 55 -11.52 4.14 -3.32
N GLU A 56 -12.53 3.70 -2.58
CA GLU A 56 -12.38 3.49 -1.14
C GLU A 56 -11.56 2.23 -0.87
N MET A 57 -10.50 2.34 -0.08
CA MET A 57 -9.63 1.20 0.22
C MET A 57 -10.09 0.37 1.42
N ARG A 58 -9.74 -0.91 1.39
CA ARG A 58 -9.50 -1.77 2.55
C ARG A 58 -8.02 -2.15 2.56
N ILE A 59 -7.50 -2.45 3.73
CA ILE A 59 -6.17 -3.01 3.90
C ILE A 59 -6.20 -4.52 3.58
N ASP A 60 -5.16 -4.98 2.89
CA ASP A 60 -4.79 -6.39 2.69
C ASP A 60 -3.31 -6.55 3.07
N ASP A 61 -3.05 -7.01 4.29
CA ASP A 61 -1.71 -7.26 4.84
C ASP A 61 -1.27 -8.73 4.71
N ASP A 62 -1.96 -9.51 3.88
CA ASP A 62 -1.50 -10.82 3.43
C ASP A 62 -0.33 -10.65 2.43
N MET A 63 0.89 -10.72 2.97
CA MET A 63 2.17 -10.46 2.29
C MET A 63 2.53 -11.46 1.17
N ARG A 64 1.97 -12.68 1.21
CA ARG A 64 2.16 -13.75 0.20
C ARG A 64 3.63 -14.03 -0.14
N THR A 65 4.16 -13.39 -1.19
CA THR A 65 5.46 -13.73 -1.81
C THR A 65 6.65 -13.32 -0.96
N ILE A 66 6.53 -12.28 -0.14
CA ILE A 66 7.61 -11.79 0.75
C ILE A 66 7.10 -11.79 2.19
N PRO A 67 6.91 -12.98 2.80
CA PRO A 67 6.24 -13.10 4.10
C PRO A 67 7.09 -12.67 5.29
N ASP A 68 8.38 -12.39 5.08
CA ASP A 68 9.35 -11.98 6.10
C ASP A 68 9.55 -10.45 6.18
N HIS A 69 8.86 -9.68 5.33
CA HIS A 69 8.99 -8.22 5.29
C HIS A 69 7.63 -7.54 5.16
N TYR A 70 7.24 -6.81 6.22
CA TYR A 70 5.90 -6.22 6.31
C TYR A 70 5.60 -5.26 5.17
N HIS A 71 4.52 -5.58 4.46
CA HIS A 71 3.90 -4.70 3.50
C HIS A 71 2.39 -4.96 3.47
N ALA A 72 1.63 -3.92 3.10
CA ALA A 72 0.20 -4.01 3.00
C ALA A 72 -0.28 -3.33 1.72
N HIS A 73 -1.30 -3.93 1.09
CA HIS A 73 -1.91 -3.44 -0.14
C HIS A 73 -3.22 -2.72 0.17
N ALA A 74 -3.45 -1.59 -0.49
CA ALA A 74 -4.74 -0.93 -0.50
C ALA A 74 -5.59 -1.46 -1.66
N ARG A 75 -6.57 -2.31 -1.35
CA ARG A 75 -7.51 -2.86 -2.34
C ARG A 75 -8.84 -2.12 -2.28
N PRO A 76 -9.61 -2.03 -3.38
CA PRO A 76 -10.98 -1.53 -3.32
C PRO A 76 -11.82 -2.31 -2.30
N LYS A 77 -12.59 -1.61 -1.47
CA LYS A 77 -13.57 -2.23 -0.56
C LYS A 77 -14.61 -3.05 -1.32
N LYS A 78 -14.95 -2.63 -2.54
CA LYS A 78 -15.96 -3.24 -3.41
C LYS A 78 -15.41 -3.33 -4.84
N GLY A 79 -15.79 -4.39 -5.56
CA GLY A 79 -15.40 -4.59 -6.95
C GLY A 79 -14.05 -5.27 -7.13
N PHE A 80 -13.55 -5.24 -8.36
CA PHE A 80 -12.26 -5.82 -8.74
C PHE A 80 -11.12 -4.82 -8.53
N PHE A 81 -9.91 -5.34 -8.33
CA PHE A 81 -8.68 -4.54 -8.34
C PHE A 81 -7.89 -4.77 -9.62
N GLY A 82 -7.01 -3.82 -9.97
CA GLY A 82 -6.18 -3.88 -11.15
C GLY A 82 -5.89 -2.48 -11.69
N HIS A 83 -5.38 -2.43 -12.92
CA HIS A 83 -5.09 -1.16 -13.59
C HIS A 83 -6.36 -0.29 -13.79
N GLY A 84 -6.15 1.02 -13.96
CA GLY A 84 -7.22 1.96 -14.35
C GLY A 84 -8.01 2.60 -13.21
N MET A 85 -7.56 2.42 -11.95
CA MET A 85 -8.21 3.03 -10.78
C MET A 85 -7.60 4.36 -10.34
N ARG A 86 -6.64 4.90 -11.10
CA ARG A 86 -6.03 6.21 -10.83
C ARG A 86 -6.97 7.34 -11.18
N LYS A 87 -6.83 8.46 -10.48
CA LYS A 87 -7.49 9.71 -10.88
C LYS A 87 -6.88 10.23 -12.18
N PRO A 88 -7.65 10.92 -13.03
CA PRO A 88 -7.10 11.68 -14.14
C PRO A 88 -6.17 12.77 -13.61
N THR A 89 -5.02 12.93 -14.26
CA THR A 89 -4.10 14.07 -14.06
C THR A 89 -4.64 15.34 -14.70
#